data_AF-A0A6V7M5H4-F1
#
_entry.id   AF-A0A6V7M5H4-F1
#
_cell.length_a   1.000
_cell.length_b   1.000
_cell.length_c   1.000
_cell.angle_alpha   90.00
_cell.angle_beta   90.00
_cell.angle_gamma   90.00
#
_symmetry.space_group_name_H-M   'P 1'
#
loop_
_entity.id
_entity.type
_entity.pdbx_description
1 polymer ?
#
loop_
_entity_poly.entity_id
_entity_poly.type
_entity_poly.pdbx_seq_one_letter_code
_entity_poly.pdbx_strand_id
1 'polypeptide(L)'
;MSMCSAPLRELSNPGASGSIFYLTEDDEFIIKTVQHKEGEFLQTLLPGYYMNLNQNPRTLLPKFFGLYCYRCNSKNVRLVAMNNLLPSAVKLHQKYDLKGSTYKRK
;
A
#
# COMPACT_ATOMS: atom_id res chain seq x y z
N MET A 1 2.18 -16.80 9.90
CA MET A 1 1.32 -16.50 8.74
C MET A 1 0.71 -15.14 9.04
N SER A 2 0.68 -14.20 8.10
CA SER A 2 0.37 -12.79 8.42
C SER A 2 -1.04 -12.34 7.97
N MET A 3 -1.42 -12.63 6.72
CA MET A 3 -2.63 -12.02 6.12
C MET A 3 -3.95 -12.76 6.36
N CYS A 4 -3.94 -14.05 6.73
CA CYS A 4 -5.15 -14.88 6.74
C CYS A 4 -5.42 -15.59 8.08
N SER A 5 -4.50 -15.50 9.04
CA SER A 5 -4.61 -16.18 10.34
C SER A 5 -5.23 -15.32 11.43
N ALA A 6 -5.34 -14.00 11.22
CA ALA A 6 -5.91 -13.06 12.16
C ALA A 6 -6.66 -11.93 11.42
N PRO A 7 -7.59 -11.23 12.09
CA PRO A 7 -8.30 -10.10 11.51
C PRO A 7 -7.35 -8.95 11.12
N LEU A 8 -7.67 -8.27 10.03
CA LEU A 8 -6.95 -7.06 9.64
C LEU A 8 -7.44 -5.85 10.44
N ARG A 9 -6.53 -4.95 10.82
CA ARG A 9 -6.83 -3.69 11.51
C ARG A 9 -7.02 -2.57 10.50
N GLU A 10 -8.19 -1.94 10.48
CA GLU A 10 -8.43 -0.77 9.62
C GLU A 10 -7.72 0.48 10.16
N LEU A 11 -7.09 1.25 9.26
CA LEU A 11 -6.46 2.52 9.59
C LEU A 11 -7.37 3.67 9.19
N SER A 12 -7.78 4.48 10.16
CA SER A 12 -8.76 5.57 10.03
C SER A 12 -8.26 6.81 9.27
N ASN A 13 -7.25 6.68 8.40
CA ASN A 13 -6.68 7.79 7.64
C ASN A 13 -7.13 7.74 6.17
N PRO A 14 -8.28 8.35 5.83
CA PRO A 14 -8.62 8.55 4.43
C PRO A 14 -7.63 9.57 3.86
N GLY A 15 -6.63 9.10 3.14
CA GLY A 15 -5.88 9.97 2.23
C GLY A 15 -6.85 10.64 1.24
N ALA A 16 -6.40 11.69 0.54
CA ALA A 16 -7.24 12.42 -0.42
C ALA A 16 -7.89 11.54 -1.50
N SER A 17 -7.38 10.32 -1.73
CA SER A 17 -7.92 9.32 -2.65
C SER A 17 -9.19 8.61 -2.16
N GLY A 18 -9.58 8.75 -0.88
CA GLY A 18 -10.69 8.00 -0.29
C GLY A 18 -10.43 6.49 -0.19
N SER A 19 -9.16 6.08 -0.26
CA SER A 19 -8.77 4.68 -0.14
C SER A 19 -8.76 4.23 1.32
N ILE A 20 -9.26 3.02 1.56
CA ILE A 20 -9.18 2.34 2.85
C ILE A 20 -7.83 1.63 2.95
N PHE A 21 -7.24 1.68 4.14
CA PHE A 21 -6.00 0.99 4.47
C PHE A 21 -6.26 0.02 5.61
N TYR A 22 -5.70 -1.17 5.50
CA TYR A 22 -5.67 -2.17 6.55
C TYR A 22 -4.22 -2.54 6.87
N LEU A 23 -4.01 -3.04 8.07
CA LEU A 23 -2.72 -3.48 8.59
C LEU A 23 -2.87 -4.90 9.13
N THR A 24 -1.88 -5.75 8.89
CA THR A 24 -1.85 -7.09 9.49
C THR A 24 -1.65 -7.01 11.01
N GLU A 25 -2.01 -8.08 11.71
CA GLU A 25 -1.87 -8.16 13.17
C GLU A 25 -0.40 -8.00 13.61
N ASP A 26 0.51 -8.67 12.90
CA ASP A 26 1.97 -8.58 13.10
C ASP A 26 2.62 -7.30 12.57
N ASP A 27 1.82 -6.37 12.02
CA ASP A 27 2.26 -5.04 11.57
C ASP A 27 3.22 -5.04 10.37
N GLU A 28 3.43 -6.19 9.71
CA GLU A 28 4.37 -6.35 8.60
C GLU A 28 3.83 -5.80 7.27
N PHE A 29 2.52 -5.91 7.02
CA PHE A 29 1.92 -5.60 5.72
C PHE A 29 0.78 -4.59 5.82
N ILE A 30 0.78 -3.66 4.87
CA ILE A 30 -0.35 -2.78 4.59
C ILE A 30 -1.14 -3.33 3.41
N ILE A 31 -2.46 -3.40 3.56
CA ILE A 31 -3.39 -3.69 2.47
C ILE A 31 -4.14 -2.40 2.13
N LYS A 32 -4.00 -1.92 0.89
CA LYS A 32 -4.64 -0.69 0.42
C LYS A 32 -5.71 -1.01 -0.63
N THR A 33 -6.89 -0.42 -0.51
CA THR A 33 -7.86 -0.41 -1.60
C THR A 33 -7.40 0.53 -2.71
N VAL A 34 -7.44 0.08 -3.95
CA VAL A 34 -7.07 0.89 -5.12
C VAL A 34 -8.23 1.00 -6.11
N GLN A 35 -8.26 2.11 -6.86
CA GLN A 35 -9.21 2.31 -7.94
C GLN A 35 -8.89 1.37 -9.12
N HIS A 36 -9.86 1.18 -10.01
CA HIS A 36 -9.68 0.34 -11.20
C HIS A 36 -8.47 0.76 -12.04
N LYS A 37 -8.34 2.06 -12.32
CA LYS A 37 -7.26 2.62 -13.13
C LYS A 37 -5.89 2.45 -12.46
N GLU A 38 -5.81 2.58 -11.14
CA GLU A 38 -4.57 2.35 -10.38
C GLU A 38 -4.13 0.88 -10.47
N GLY A 39 -5.08 -0.06 -10.39
CA GLY A 39 -4.79 -1.49 -10.54
C GLY A 39 -4.38 -1.89 -11.97
N GLU A 40 -4.94 -1.26 -13.00
CA GLU A 40 -4.48 -1.44 -14.39
C GLU A 40 -3.09 -0.85 -14.58
N PHE A 41 -2.86 0.37 -14.07
CA PHE A 41 -1.55 1.01 -14.14
C PHE A 41 -0.47 0.21 -13.41
N LEU A 42 -0.77 -0.40 -12.25
CA LEU A 42 0.19 -1.24 -11.56
C LEU A 42 0.61 -2.43 -12.43
N GLN A 43 -0.31 -3.05 -13.18
CA GLN A 43 0.01 -4.15 -14.08
C GLN A 43 0.93 -3.72 -15.23
N THR A 44 0.70 -2.54 -15.81
CA THR A 44 1.59 -2.01 -16.86
C THR A 44 2.96 -1.59 -16.33
N LEU A 45 3.04 -1.23 -15.04
CA LEU A 45 4.28 -0.88 -14.35
C LEU A 45 5.18 -2.09 -14.04
N LEU A 46 4.62 -3.30 -13.92
CA LEU A 46 5.35 -4.50 -13.42
C LEU A 46 6.68 -4.78 -14.12
N PRO A 47 6.80 -4.70 -15.47
CA PRO A 47 8.09 -4.96 -16.13
C PRO A 47 9.18 -3.97 -15.71
N GLY A 48 8.86 -2.67 -15.67
CA GLY A 48 9.79 -1.64 -15.24
C GLY A 48 10.11 -1.72 -13.74
N TYR A 49 9.11 -2.08 -12.94
CA TYR A 49 9.30 -2.35 -11.51
C TYR A 49 10.27 -3.51 -11.27
N TYR A 50 10.11 -4.61 -11.98
CA TYR A 50 11.01 -5.77 -11.91
C TYR A 50 12.44 -5.40 -12.32
N MET A 51 12.63 -4.66 -13.41
CA MET A 51 13.95 -4.18 -13.81
C MET A 51 14.61 -3.33 -12.72
N ASN A 52 13.86 -2.39 -12.14
CA ASN A 52 14.37 -1.54 -11.05
C ASN A 52 14.74 -2.36 -9.80
N LEU A 53 13.96 -3.39 -9.43
CA LEU A 53 14.33 -4.25 -8.30
C LEU A 53 15.67 -4.95 -8.51
N ASN A 54 15.98 -5.39 -9.74
CA ASN A 54 17.23 -6.06 -10.08
C ASN A 54 18.41 -5.08 -10.18
N GLN A 55 18.19 -3.90 -10.73
CA GLN A 55 19.25 -2.92 -10.98
C GLN A 55 19.53 -2.02 -9.77
N ASN A 56 18.54 -1.80 -8.90
CA ASN A 56 18.65 -0.98 -7.71
C ASN A 56 18.12 -1.74 -6.48
N PRO A 57 18.95 -2.60 -5.86
CA PRO A 57 18.55 -3.38 -4.69
C PRO A 57 18.10 -2.54 -3.48
N ARG A 58 18.55 -1.27 -3.41
CA ARG A 58 18.22 -0.31 -2.33
C ARG A 58 17.11 0.67 -2.73
N THR A 59 16.32 0.35 -3.75
CA THR A 59 15.20 1.19 -4.18
C THR A 59 14.20 1.44 -3.05
N LEU A 60 13.76 2.70 -2.94
CA LEU A 60 12.76 3.17 -1.97
C LEU A 60 11.32 3.00 -2.45
N LEU A 61 11.11 2.47 -3.66
CA LEU A 61 9.77 2.18 -4.16
C LEU A 61 9.05 1.18 -3.25
N PRO A 62 7.70 1.26 -3.16
CA PRO A 62 6.91 0.30 -2.41
C PRO A 62 7.24 -1.14 -2.81
N LYS A 63 7.23 -2.05 -1.85
CA LYS A 63 7.38 -3.49 -2.09
C LYS A 63 5.98 -4.07 -2.29
N PHE A 64 5.61 -4.33 -3.54
CA PHE A 64 4.31 -4.92 -3.86
C PHE A 64 4.40 -6.44 -3.75
N PHE A 65 3.55 -7.03 -2.92
CA PHE A 65 3.50 -8.48 -2.71
C PHE A 65 2.31 -9.15 -3.40
N GLY A 66 1.29 -8.37 -3.74
CA GLY A 66 0.15 -8.86 -4.51
C GLY A 66 -0.83 -7.77 -4.89
N LEU A 67 -1.48 -7.96 -6.04
CA LEU A 67 -2.65 -7.22 -6.47
C LEU A 67 -3.80 -8.21 -6.60
N TYR A 68 -4.89 -7.97 -5.87
CA TYR A 68 -6.04 -8.84 -5.81
C TYR A 68 -7.31 -8.08 -6.19
N CYS A 69 -8.32 -8.80 -6.67
CA CYS A 69 -9.65 -8.26 -6.92
C CYS A 69 -10.68 -9.16 -6.24
N TYR A 70 -11.27 -8.67 -5.16
CA TYR A 70 -12.42 -9.30 -4.52
C TYR A 70 -13.69 -8.87 -5.27
N ARG A 71 -14.39 -9.85 -5.82
CA ARG A 71 -15.64 -9.67 -6.56
C ARG A 71 -16.79 -10.22 -5.73
N CYS A 72 -17.73 -9.36 -5.39
CA CYS A 72 -18.95 -9.75 -4.68
C CYS A 72 -20.14 -8.98 -5.25
N ASN A 73 -21.14 -9.71 -5.74
CA ASN A 73 -22.27 -9.16 -6.49
C ASN A 73 -21.78 -8.25 -7.64
N SER A 74 -22.28 -7.01 -7.70
CA SER A 74 -21.87 -6.00 -8.68
C SER A 74 -20.66 -5.15 -8.24
N LYS A 75 -20.05 -5.43 -7.08
CA LYS A 75 -18.93 -4.66 -6.54
C LYS A 75 -17.59 -5.36 -6.79
N ASN A 76 -16.62 -4.57 -7.27
CA ASN A 76 -15.23 -5.00 -7.44
C ASN A 76 -14.35 -4.18 -6.49
N VAL A 77 -13.76 -4.84 -5.49
CA VAL A 77 -12.80 -4.21 -4.57
C VAL A 77 -11.41 -4.69 -4.95
N ARG A 78 -10.53 -3.76 -5.35
CA ARG A 78 -9.13 -4.09 -5.68
C ARG A 78 -8.25 -3.76 -4.50
N LEU A 79 -7.35 -4.69 -4.17
CA LEU A 79 -6.49 -4.62 -3.00
C LEU A 79 -5.04 -4.79 -3.44
N VAL A 80 -4.16 -3.94 -2.93
CA VAL A 80 -2.72 -4.10 -3.06
C VAL A 80 -2.15 -4.41 -1.69
N ALA A 81 -1.45 -5.54 -1.58
CA ALA A 81 -0.66 -5.88 -0.40
C ALA A 81 0.77 -5.37 -0.60
N MET A 82 1.28 -4.61 0.39
CA MET A 82 2.61 -4.01 0.34
C MET A 82 3.25 -3.95 1.74
N ASN A 83 4.55 -3.67 1.80
CA ASN A 83 5.26 -3.57 3.08
C ASN A 83 4.77 -2.39 3.92
N ASN A 84 4.72 -2.57 5.24
CA ASN A 84 4.61 -1.46 6.16
C ASN A 84 5.96 -0.75 6.31
N LEU A 85 6.04 0.52 5.93
CA LEU A 85 7.26 1.32 6.08
C LEU A 85 7.50 1.78 7.53
N LEU A 86 6.42 1.90 8.32
CA LEU A 86 6.44 2.52 9.63
C LEU A 86 5.91 1.54 10.69
N PRO A 87 6.69 0.49 11.01
CA PRO A 87 6.25 -0.54 11.94
C PRO A 87 6.07 0.02 13.36
N SER A 88 4.98 -0.37 14.00
CA SER A 88 4.55 -0.01 15.36
C SER A 88 5.55 -0.49 16.43
N ALA A 89 6.38 -1.48 16.12
CA ALA A 89 7.47 -1.93 16.98
C ALA A 89 8.50 -0.83 17.27
N VAL A 90 8.58 0.19 16.41
CA VAL A 90 9.46 1.36 16.60
C VAL A 90 8.60 2.58 16.95
N LYS A 91 8.89 3.21 18.09
CA LYS A 91 8.22 4.46 18.48
C LYS A 91 8.63 5.61 17.56
N LEU A 92 7.71 6.01 16.69
CA LEU A 92 7.88 7.15 15.79
C LEU A 92 7.32 8.42 16.45
N HIS A 93 8.21 9.33 16.86
CA HIS A 93 7.83 10.59 17.50
C HIS A 93 7.18 11.59 16.53
N GLN A 94 7.60 11.55 15.26
CA GLN A 94 7.13 12.44 14.20
C GLN A 94 6.98 11.66 12.89
N LYS A 95 6.00 12.04 12.08
CA LYS A 95 5.72 11.47 10.76
C LYS A 95 5.53 12.61 9.76
N TYR A 96 6.05 12.46 8.55
CA TYR A 96 5.99 13.48 7.51
C TYR A 96 5.56 12.85 6.18
N ASP A 97 4.71 13.57 5.42
CA ASP A 97 4.43 13.27 4.02
C ASP A 97 4.99 14.40 3.13
N LEU A 98 6.18 14.18 2.58
CA LEU A 98 6.90 15.17 1.79
C LEU A 98 6.66 14.97 0.30
N LYS A 99 6.20 16.02 -0.39
CA LYS A 99 5.93 15.99 -1.84
C LYS A 99 6.68 17.04 -2.66
N GLY A 100 7.51 17.88 -2.03
CA GLY A 100 8.31 18.93 -2.68
C GLY A 100 7.55 20.17 -3.19
N SER A 101 6.23 20.12 -3.32
CA SER A 101 5.40 21.29 -3.65
C SER A 101 5.07 22.15 -2.42
N THR A 102 4.70 23.42 -2.59
CA THR A 102 4.28 24.32 -1.48
C THR A 102 2.77 24.50 -1.37
N TYR A 103 2.02 24.38 -2.48
CA TYR A 103 0.56 24.52 -2.49
C TYR A 103 -0.12 23.37 -1.72
N LYS A 104 -1.06 23.72 -0.82
CA LYS A 104 -1.85 22.78 0.02
C LYS A 104 -0.98 21.76 0.79
N ARG A 105 0.06 22.23 1.46
CA ARG A 105 0.93 21.45 2.38
C ARG A 105 0.86 21.98 3.81
N LYS A 106 -0.29 21.85 4.43
CA LYS A 106 -0.51 22.14 5.86
C LYS A 106 -1.03 20.89 6.54
#